data_AF-A0A1M7NLN5-F1
#
_entry.id   AF-A0A1M7NLN5-F1
#
_cell.length_a   1.000
_cell.length_b   1.000
_cell.length_c   1.000
_cell.angle_alpha   90.00
_cell.angle_beta   90.00
_cell.angle_gamma   90.00
#
_symmetry.space_group_name_H-M   'P 1'
#
loop_
_entity.id
_entity.type
_entity.pdbx_description
1 polymer ?
#
loop_
_entity_poly.entity_id
_entity_poly.type
_entity_poly.pdbx_seq_one_letter_code
_entity_poly.pdbx_strand_id
1 'polypeptide(L)'
;MSKRRSNATRVFRKAKSFPAWYVDEFEIPSSKNKYVLFYYASNMGEIEHPQYVHFCVVSNDNNRYVIKGMQIKHKASAESEALWLPQIHSYTSHFLQRYSERFLHNEKLSANEIAGMYFLRNPQPLLISINEEINRNFQKYGEFNNGVRVDDGFCFAQTGIFCEKDIDKNKAADGMLIVYRTFLNLLDMSDAQREAINKVCLESIKRCKEEF
;
A
#
# COMPACT_ATOMS: atom_id res chain seq x y z
N MET A 1 -25.27 13.27 -3.11
CA MET A 1 -23.90 13.35 -2.55
C MET A 1 -23.92 12.85 -1.11
N SER A 2 -22.95 12.05 -0.66
CA SER A 2 -22.92 11.58 0.74
C SER A 2 -22.58 12.73 1.71
N LYS A 3 -23.19 12.74 2.91
CA LYS A 3 -23.01 13.77 3.96
C LYS A 3 -21.53 14.02 4.34
N ARG A 4 -20.68 13.01 4.17
CA ARG A 4 -19.25 13.08 4.47
C ARG A 4 -18.47 13.84 3.39
N ARG A 5 -18.77 13.61 2.12
CA ARG A 5 -18.18 14.36 1.00
C ARG A 5 -18.53 15.86 1.08
N SER A 6 -19.76 16.20 1.48
CA SER A 6 -20.13 17.61 1.67
C SER A 6 -19.32 18.30 2.77
N ASN A 7 -18.91 17.58 3.81
CA ASN A 7 -18.03 18.15 4.84
C ASN A 7 -16.63 18.45 4.28
N ALA A 8 -16.04 17.51 3.54
CA ALA A 8 -14.75 17.70 2.89
C ALA A 8 -14.77 18.89 1.92
N THR A 9 -15.77 18.97 1.03
CA THR A 9 -15.96 20.10 0.11
C THR A 9 -16.07 21.44 0.84
N ARG A 10 -16.80 21.49 1.98
CA ARG A 10 -16.91 22.71 2.80
C ARG A 10 -15.56 23.13 3.39
N VAL A 11 -14.71 22.19 3.78
CA VAL A 11 -13.35 22.46 4.26
C VAL A 11 -12.49 23.00 3.12
N PHE A 12 -12.53 22.37 1.94
CA PHE A 12 -11.72 22.78 0.78
C PHE A 12 -12.10 24.14 0.21
N ARG A 13 -13.39 24.50 0.18
CA ARG A 13 -13.83 25.85 -0.22
C ARG A 13 -13.28 26.97 0.66
N LYS A 14 -12.86 26.65 1.89
CA LYS A 14 -12.27 27.60 2.85
C LYS A 14 -10.74 27.52 2.91
N ALA A 15 -10.12 26.58 2.20
CA ALA A 15 -8.68 26.42 2.20
C ALA A 15 -8.00 27.63 1.54
N LYS A 16 -6.92 28.12 2.15
CA LYS A 16 -6.14 29.27 1.62
C LYS A 16 -5.12 28.86 0.56
N SER A 17 -4.74 27.59 0.54
CA SER A 17 -3.71 27.03 -0.33
C SER A 17 -4.02 25.58 -0.63
N PHE A 18 -3.50 25.10 -1.75
CA PHE A 18 -3.56 23.71 -2.18
C PHE A 18 -2.14 23.14 -2.32
N PRO A 19 -1.94 21.81 -2.16
CA PRO A 19 -2.97 20.79 -1.92
C PRO A 19 -3.64 20.91 -0.54
N ALA A 20 -4.90 20.47 -0.45
CA ALA A 20 -5.67 20.43 0.77
C ALA A 20 -6.27 19.03 0.98
N TRP A 21 -6.37 18.60 2.23
CA TRP A 21 -6.92 17.29 2.58
C TRP A 21 -7.79 17.36 3.83
N TYR A 22 -8.68 16.37 3.97
CA TYR A 22 -9.60 16.26 5.07
C TYR A 22 -9.73 14.79 5.48
N VAL A 23 -9.57 14.54 6.77
CA VAL A 23 -9.67 13.20 7.36
C VAL A 23 -10.98 13.10 8.12
N ASP A 24 -11.80 12.12 7.77
CA ASP A 24 -13.03 11.77 8.48
C ASP A 24 -12.87 10.39 9.11
N GLU A 25 -12.82 10.34 10.43
CA GLU A 25 -12.60 9.12 11.21
C GLU A 25 -13.89 8.69 11.90
N PHE A 26 -14.18 7.40 11.93
CA PHE A 26 -15.21 6.85 12.79
C PHE A 26 -14.78 5.54 13.42
N GLU A 27 -15.06 5.40 14.71
CA GLU A 27 -14.76 4.20 15.48
C GLU A 27 -15.92 3.20 15.36
N ILE A 28 -15.57 1.92 15.22
CA ILE A 28 -16.53 0.81 15.23
C ILE A 28 -16.69 0.36 16.69
N PRO A 29 -17.86 0.59 17.33
CA PRO A 29 -18.01 0.39 18.78
C PRO A 29 -17.68 -1.03 19.27
N SER A 30 -17.94 -2.05 18.46
CA SER A 30 -17.72 -3.46 18.81
C SER A 30 -16.26 -3.88 18.82
N SER A 31 -15.40 -3.24 18.02
CA SER A 31 -13.99 -3.63 17.87
C SER A 31 -13.00 -2.55 18.28
N LYS A 32 -13.47 -1.31 18.54
CA LYS A 32 -12.66 -0.10 18.72
C LYS A 32 -11.71 0.21 17.54
N ASN A 33 -11.84 -0.52 16.42
CA ASN A 33 -11.14 -0.23 15.19
C ASN A 33 -11.68 1.06 14.59
N LYS A 34 -10.82 1.82 13.92
CA LYS A 34 -11.23 3.05 13.24
C LYS A 34 -11.31 2.81 11.75
N TYR A 35 -12.34 3.33 11.12
CA TYR A 35 -12.40 3.47 9.68
C TYR A 35 -12.14 4.93 9.32
N VAL A 36 -11.28 5.14 8.33
CA VAL A 36 -10.81 6.46 7.92
C VAL A 36 -11.17 6.69 6.47
N LEU A 37 -11.80 7.83 6.20
CA LEU A 37 -11.98 8.39 4.86
C LEU A 37 -11.03 9.57 4.71
N PHE A 38 -10.09 9.47 3.78
CA PHE A 38 -9.15 10.53 3.46
C PHE A 38 -9.55 11.17 2.14
N TYR A 39 -9.87 12.47 2.17
CA TYR A 39 -10.21 13.27 1.00
C TYR A 39 -9.04 14.18 0.64
N TYR A 40 -8.80 14.38 -0.65
CA TYR A 40 -7.70 15.17 -1.17
C TYR A 40 -8.16 15.99 -2.38
N ALA A 41 -7.72 17.24 -2.42
CA ALA A 41 -7.84 18.11 -3.57
C ALA A 41 -6.47 18.72 -3.87
N SER A 42 -5.97 18.49 -5.08
CA SER A 42 -4.69 19.04 -5.54
C SER A 42 -4.79 20.52 -5.90
N ASN A 43 -5.98 20.97 -6.31
CA ASN A 43 -6.27 22.33 -6.75
C ASN A 43 -7.76 22.67 -6.58
N MET A 44 -8.13 23.92 -6.87
CA MET A 44 -9.51 24.41 -6.71
C MET A 44 -10.53 23.67 -7.58
N GLY A 45 -10.15 23.18 -8.76
CA GLY A 45 -11.03 22.45 -9.67
C GLY A 45 -11.49 21.10 -9.12
N GLU A 46 -10.76 20.54 -8.15
CA GLU A 46 -11.08 19.25 -7.54
C GLU A 46 -12.00 19.37 -6.30
N ILE A 47 -12.34 20.59 -5.87
CA ILE A 47 -13.12 20.82 -4.63
C ILE A 47 -14.47 20.09 -4.64
N GLU A 48 -15.18 20.12 -5.77
CA GLU A 48 -16.50 19.49 -5.90
C GLU A 48 -16.39 17.97 -6.05
N HIS A 49 -15.29 17.49 -6.63
CA HIS A 49 -15.01 16.08 -6.90
C HIS A 49 -13.62 15.67 -6.36
N PRO A 50 -13.41 15.73 -5.03
CA PRO A 50 -12.10 15.44 -4.48
C PRO A 50 -11.79 13.96 -4.64
N GLN A 51 -10.51 13.66 -4.82
CA GLN A 51 -10.02 12.31 -4.73
C GLN A 51 -10.23 11.80 -3.30
N TYR A 52 -10.47 10.51 -3.14
CA TYR A 52 -10.58 9.93 -1.82
C TYR A 52 -10.11 8.48 -1.77
N VAL A 53 -9.59 8.10 -0.61
CA VAL A 53 -9.22 6.73 -0.26
C VAL A 53 -9.81 6.39 1.10
N HIS A 54 -9.96 5.10 1.36
CA HIS A 54 -10.44 4.61 2.64
C HIS A 54 -9.56 3.47 3.14
N PHE A 55 -9.47 3.35 4.46
CA PHE A 55 -8.70 2.30 5.12
C PHE A 55 -9.17 2.11 6.55
N CYS A 56 -8.84 0.96 7.12
CA CYS A 56 -9.08 0.64 8.53
C CYS A 56 -7.80 0.85 9.33
N VAL A 57 -7.93 1.22 10.59
CA VAL A 57 -6.86 1.26 11.58
C VAL A 57 -7.22 0.26 12.67
N VAL A 58 -6.38 -0.76 12.80
CA VAL A 58 -6.49 -1.78 13.83
C VAL A 58 -5.37 -1.57 14.82
N SER A 59 -5.71 -1.50 16.10
CA SER A 59 -4.75 -1.37 17.19
C SER A 59 -4.87 -2.58 18.11
N ASN A 60 -3.73 -3.15 18.49
CA ASN A 60 -3.63 -4.21 19.48
C ASN A 60 -2.52 -3.79 20.45
N ASP A 61 -2.88 -3.47 21.71
CA ASP A 61 -2.09 -3.08 22.91
C ASP A 61 -0.73 -2.37 22.74
N ASN A 62 0.16 -2.84 21.86
CA ASN A 62 1.46 -2.24 21.54
C ASN A 62 1.65 -1.83 20.06
N ASN A 63 0.77 -2.25 19.15
CA ASN A 63 0.93 -2.10 17.71
C ASN A 63 -0.28 -1.46 17.04
N ARG A 64 -0.02 -0.53 16.13
CA ARG A 64 -1.00 0.07 15.23
C ARG A 64 -0.71 -0.38 13.81
N TYR A 65 -1.75 -0.87 13.13
CA TYR A 65 -1.72 -1.27 11.74
C TYR A 65 -2.75 -0.47 10.95
N VAL A 66 -2.32 0.08 9.82
CA VAL A 66 -3.24 0.55 8.79
C VAL A 66 -3.52 -0.61 7.84
N ILE A 67 -4.79 -0.90 7.58
CA ILE A 67 -5.22 -2.02 6.75
C ILE A 67 -6.00 -1.50 5.54
N LYS A 68 -5.61 -1.98 4.36
CA LYS A 68 -6.31 -1.70 3.09
C LYS A 68 -6.59 -3.01 2.36
N GLY A 69 -7.85 -3.23 2.01
CA GLY A 69 -8.26 -4.33 1.15
C GLY A 69 -7.99 -4.00 -0.32
N MET A 70 -7.48 -4.96 -1.08
CA MET A 70 -7.24 -4.85 -2.51
C MET A 70 -7.62 -6.15 -3.22
N GLN A 71 -7.80 -6.09 -4.53
CA GLN A 71 -7.90 -7.27 -5.40
C GLN A 71 -6.94 -7.07 -6.56
N ILE A 72 -6.02 -8.01 -6.75
CA ILE A 72 -5.06 -8.01 -7.86
C ILE A 72 -5.06 -9.40 -8.47
N LYS A 73 -4.96 -9.48 -9.80
CA LYS A 73 -4.78 -10.76 -10.51
C LYS A 73 -3.49 -11.43 -10.05
N HIS A 74 -3.60 -12.67 -9.59
CA HIS A 74 -2.49 -13.52 -9.17
C HIS A 74 -2.43 -14.75 -10.07
N LYS A 75 -1.22 -15.14 -10.45
CA LYS A 75 -0.93 -16.34 -11.23
C LYS A 75 0.08 -17.17 -10.43
N ALA A 76 -0.28 -18.40 -10.07
CA ALA A 76 0.53 -19.25 -9.20
C ALA A 76 1.76 -19.83 -9.95
N SER A 77 1.61 -20.12 -11.24
CA SER A 77 2.67 -20.59 -12.14
C SER A 77 2.47 -20.04 -13.56
N ALA A 78 3.43 -20.23 -14.45
CA ALA A 78 3.29 -19.80 -15.85
C ALA A 78 2.10 -20.48 -16.56
N GLU A 79 1.71 -21.68 -16.13
CA GLU A 79 0.65 -22.48 -16.73
C GLU A 79 -0.71 -22.36 -16.01
N SER A 80 -0.77 -21.78 -14.81
CA SER A 80 -2.03 -21.61 -14.07
C SER A 80 -2.85 -20.44 -14.59
N GLU A 81 -4.18 -20.51 -14.58
CA GLU A 81 -5.05 -19.36 -14.89
C GLU A 81 -4.83 -18.19 -13.91
N ALA A 82 -4.91 -16.96 -14.42
CA ALA A 82 -4.84 -15.76 -13.58
C ALA A 82 -6.18 -15.52 -12.85
N LEU A 83 -6.16 -15.55 -11.52
CA LEU A 83 -7.35 -15.37 -10.68
C LEU A 83 -7.32 -14.05 -9.92
N TRP A 84 -8.48 -13.43 -9.71
CA TRP A 84 -8.58 -12.27 -8.82
C TRP A 84 -8.43 -12.71 -7.38
N LEU A 85 -7.27 -12.40 -6.78
CA LEU A 85 -6.97 -12.78 -5.42
C LEU A 85 -7.29 -11.61 -4.46
N PRO A 86 -8.18 -11.80 -3.47
CA PRO A 86 -8.36 -10.84 -2.39
C PRO A 86 -7.06 -10.67 -1.60
N GLN A 87 -6.69 -9.43 -1.34
CA GLN A 87 -5.46 -9.09 -0.62
C GLN A 87 -5.76 -8.17 0.56
N ILE A 88 -5.11 -8.47 1.68
CA ILE A 88 -5.06 -7.59 2.86
C ILE A 88 -3.68 -6.98 2.91
N HIS A 89 -3.59 -5.67 2.75
CA HIS A 89 -2.34 -4.92 2.88
C HIS A 89 -2.30 -4.29 4.27
N SER A 90 -1.29 -4.64 5.06
CA SER A 90 -1.08 -4.15 6.42
C SER A 90 0.18 -3.31 6.48
N TYR A 91 0.05 -2.07 6.98
CA TYR A 91 1.12 -1.09 7.06
C TYR A 91 1.42 -0.80 8.53
N THR A 92 2.67 -1.05 8.92
CA THR A 92 3.14 -0.84 10.29
C THR A 92 3.35 0.64 10.59
N SER A 93 3.33 1.03 11.88
CA SER A 93 3.74 2.38 12.30
C SER A 93 5.15 2.74 11.81
N HIS A 94 6.09 1.78 11.88
CA HIS A 94 7.45 1.99 11.41
C HIS A 94 7.50 2.30 9.91
N PHE A 95 6.72 1.58 9.11
CA PHE A 95 6.61 1.85 7.67
C PHE A 95 6.16 3.29 7.39
N LEU A 96 5.07 3.74 8.02
CA LEU A 96 4.52 5.07 7.81
C LEU A 96 5.48 6.16 8.26
N GLN A 97 6.18 5.94 9.38
CA GLN A 97 7.23 6.83 9.84
C GLN A 97 8.33 6.97 8.77
N ARG A 98 8.86 5.86 8.25
CA ARG A 98 9.90 5.89 7.21
C ARG A 98 9.44 6.54 5.93
N TYR A 99 8.19 6.34 5.52
CA TYR A 99 7.63 7.03 4.35
C TYR A 99 7.56 8.54 4.56
N SER A 100 7.14 8.99 5.75
CA SER A 100 7.15 10.43 6.07
C SER A 100 8.56 11.00 6.06
N GLU A 101 9.52 10.35 6.74
CA GLU A 101 10.90 10.80 6.85
C GLU A 101 11.63 10.88 5.50
N ARG A 102 11.45 9.86 4.65
CA ARG A 102 12.25 9.66 3.42
C ARG A 102 11.60 10.22 2.15
N PHE A 103 10.32 10.57 2.20
CA PHE A 103 9.59 11.01 1.01
C PHE A 103 8.74 12.26 1.24
N LEU A 104 7.84 12.26 2.24
CA LEU A 104 6.97 13.43 2.46
C LEU A 104 7.70 14.60 3.11
N HIS A 105 8.75 14.33 3.88
CA HIS A 105 9.54 15.30 4.64
C HIS A 105 8.67 16.26 5.49
N ASN A 106 7.61 15.72 6.10
CA ASN A 106 6.65 16.52 6.86
C ASN A 106 6.28 15.86 8.21
N GLU A 107 6.94 16.32 9.27
CA GLU A 107 6.75 15.83 10.64
C GLU A 107 5.40 16.26 11.27
N LYS A 108 4.69 17.20 10.65
CA LYS A 108 3.41 17.70 11.18
C LYS A 108 2.22 16.82 10.81
N LEU A 109 2.39 15.90 9.87
CA LEU A 109 1.32 15.02 9.43
C LEU A 109 1.06 13.93 10.48
N SER A 110 -0.20 13.72 10.80
CA SER A 110 -0.64 12.58 11.58
C SER A 110 -0.45 11.26 10.81
N ALA A 111 -0.42 10.14 11.54
CA ALA A 111 -0.26 8.82 10.93
C ALA A 111 -1.40 8.42 9.97
N ASN A 112 -2.60 9.00 10.12
CA ASN A 112 -3.71 8.78 9.19
C ASN A 112 -3.56 9.65 7.92
N GLU A 113 -3.06 10.87 8.04
CA GLU A 113 -2.74 11.72 6.89
C GLU A 113 -1.61 11.12 6.06
N ILE A 114 -0.54 10.64 6.70
CA ILE A 114 0.57 9.96 6.03
C ILE A 114 0.07 8.75 5.24
N ALA A 115 -0.78 7.92 5.85
CA ALA A 115 -1.36 6.76 5.18
C ALA A 115 -2.27 7.15 4.00
N GLY A 116 -3.12 8.18 4.18
CA GLY A 116 -3.96 8.71 3.12
C GLY A 116 -3.17 9.22 1.91
N MET A 117 -2.11 9.98 2.17
CA MET A 117 -1.18 10.46 1.14
C MET A 117 -0.49 9.29 0.42
N TYR A 118 0.05 8.33 1.18
CA TYR A 118 0.67 7.14 0.60
C TYR A 118 -0.28 6.43 -0.38
N PHE A 119 -1.53 6.19 0.03
CA PHE A 119 -2.51 5.46 -0.78
C PHE A 119 -2.99 6.19 -2.03
N LEU A 120 -3.07 7.52 -2.00
CA LEU A 120 -3.42 8.31 -3.18
C LEU A 120 -2.30 8.34 -4.20
N ARG A 121 -1.06 8.46 -3.71
CA ARG A 121 0.14 8.58 -4.55
C ARG A 121 0.62 7.24 -5.09
N ASN A 122 0.24 6.15 -4.45
CA ASN A 122 0.68 4.79 -4.81
C ASN A 122 -0.53 3.88 -5.05
N PRO A 123 -1.36 4.15 -6.08
CA PRO A 123 -2.61 3.41 -6.32
C PRO A 123 -2.37 2.00 -6.85
N GLN A 124 -1.23 1.73 -7.49
CA GLN A 124 -0.92 0.48 -8.18
C GLN A 124 0.41 -0.11 -7.67
N PRO A 125 0.44 -0.72 -6.47
CA PRO A 125 1.61 -1.42 -5.99
C PRO A 125 1.90 -2.67 -6.84
N LEU A 126 3.16 -2.86 -7.24
CA LEU A 126 3.65 -4.04 -7.94
C LEU A 126 4.49 -4.89 -6.99
N LEU A 127 3.97 -6.07 -6.63
CA LEU A 127 4.70 -7.06 -5.86
C LEU A 127 5.77 -7.73 -6.73
N ILE A 128 7.00 -7.79 -6.23
CA ILE A 128 8.14 -8.42 -6.88
C ILE A 128 8.91 -9.30 -5.90
N SER A 129 9.58 -10.34 -6.41
CA SER A 129 10.51 -11.13 -5.63
C SER A 129 11.79 -10.36 -5.35
N ILE A 130 12.40 -10.55 -4.18
CA ILE A 130 13.69 -9.95 -3.83
C ILE A 130 14.80 -10.97 -4.12
N ASN A 131 15.93 -10.48 -4.62
CA ASN A 131 17.16 -11.26 -4.80
C ASN A 131 18.34 -10.57 -4.08
N GLU A 132 19.52 -11.17 -4.18
CA GLU A 132 20.75 -10.68 -3.53
C GLU A 132 21.18 -9.29 -4.03
N GLU A 133 20.96 -9.00 -5.31
CA GLU A 133 21.29 -7.71 -5.92
C GLU A 133 20.43 -6.57 -5.34
N ILE A 134 19.16 -6.84 -5.05
CA ILE A 134 18.23 -5.88 -4.43
C ILE A 134 18.55 -5.72 -2.94
N ASN A 135 18.73 -6.82 -2.21
CA ASN A 135 19.06 -6.81 -0.80
C ASN A 135 19.97 -8.01 -0.46
N ARG A 136 21.25 -7.75 -0.20
CA ARG A 136 22.24 -8.77 0.16
C ARG A 136 21.86 -9.62 1.37
N ASN A 137 21.03 -9.10 2.26
CA ASN A 137 20.58 -9.79 3.46
C ASN A 137 19.20 -10.44 3.31
N PHE A 138 18.63 -10.54 2.10
CA PHE A 138 17.24 -10.95 1.91
C PHE A 138 16.92 -12.32 2.53
N GLN A 139 17.87 -13.26 2.48
CA GLN A 139 17.75 -14.61 3.06
C GLN A 139 17.56 -14.59 4.59
N LYS A 140 18.11 -13.59 5.30
CA LYS A 140 17.96 -13.47 6.76
C LYS A 140 16.52 -13.20 7.19
N TYR A 141 15.66 -12.76 6.27
CA TYR A 141 14.28 -12.37 6.52
C TYR A 141 13.26 -13.43 6.07
N GLY A 142 13.73 -14.62 5.65
CA GLY A 142 12.92 -15.78 5.29
C GLY A 142 12.35 -15.76 3.87
N GLU A 143 11.72 -16.86 3.47
CA GLU A 143 11.17 -17.09 2.12
C GLU A 143 10.02 -16.14 1.74
N PHE A 144 9.35 -15.56 2.75
CA PHE A 144 8.21 -14.68 2.54
C PHE A 144 8.60 -13.21 2.28
N ASN A 145 9.88 -12.91 2.17
CA ASN A 145 10.37 -11.55 1.99
C ASN A 145 10.27 -11.12 0.52
N ASN A 146 9.42 -10.12 0.26
CA ASN A 146 9.14 -9.61 -1.07
C ASN A 146 9.29 -8.08 -1.12
N GLY A 147 9.46 -7.58 -2.33
CA GLY A 147 9.53 -6.17 -2.64
C GLY A 147 8.18 -5.70 -3.15
N VAL A 148 7.82 -4.46 -2.86
CA VAL A 148 6.71 -3.81 -3.53
C VAL A 148 7.23 -2.53 -4.17
N ARG A 149 7.21 -2.47 -5.49
CA ARG A 149 7.48 -1.26 -6.24
C ARG A 149 6.21 -0.42 -6.27
N VAL A 150 6.33 0.84 -5.87
CA VAL A 150 5.24 1.82 -5.83
C VAL A 150 5.74 3.14 -6.40
N ASP A 151 4.92 4.01 -6.97
CA ASP A 151 5.39 5.22 -7.67
C ASP A 151 6.44 6.02 -6.89
N ASP A 152 6.20 6.27 -5.60
CA ASP A 152 7.06 7.05 -4.73
C ASP A 152 8.37 6.35 -4.32
N GLY A 153 8.49 5.03 -4.50
CA GLY A 153 9.69 4.32 -4.06
C GLY A 153 9.64 2.80 -4.08
N PHE A 154 10.27 2.18 -3.09
CA PHE A 154 10.33 0.74 -2.91
C PHE A 154 10.05 0.34 -1.47
N CYS A 155 9.19 -0.67 -1.29
CA CYS A 155 8.80 -1.15 0.02
C CYS A 155 9.33 -2.57 0.24
N PHE A 156 9.85 -2.83 1.43
CA PHE A 156 10.08 -4.21 1.87
C PHE A 156 8.84 -4.71 2.58
N ALA A 157 8.35 -5.86 2.15
CA ALA A 157 7.14 -6.48 2.67
C ALA A 157 7.32 -7.97 2.90
N GLN A 158 6.50 -8.52 3.78
CA GLN A 158 6.37 -9.96 3.96
C GLN A 158 5.01 -10.41 3.43
N THR A 159 4.95 -11.56 2.76
CA THR A 159 3.72 -12.09 2.18
C THR A 159 3.30 -13.38 2.88
N GLY A 160 2.01 -13.54 3.17
CA GLY A 160 1.43 -14.81 3.57
C GLY A 160 0.33 -15.19 2.60
N ILE A 161 0.36 -16.40 2.06
CA ILE A 161 -0.72 -16.94 1.22
C ILE A 161 -1.65 -17.74 2.13
N PHE A 162 -2.95 -17.48 2.03
CA PHE A 162 -3.98 -18.24 2.71
C PHE A 162 -4.60 -19.23 1.73
N CYS A 163 -4.59 -20.51 2.10
CA CYS A 163 -5.32 -21.57 1.43
C CYS A 163 -6.19 -22.26 2.49
N GLU A 164 -7.51 -22.27 2.29
CA GLU A 164 -8.50 -22.75 3.27
C GLU A 164 -8.42 -24.27 3.48
N LYS A 165 -7.72 -25.00 2.60
CA LYS A 165 -7.46 -26.44 2.73
C LYS A 165 -5.98 -26.74 2.50
N ASP A 166 -5.26 -27.01 3.60
CA ASP A 166 -4.01 -27.77 3.57
C ASP A 166 -4.25 -29.07 2.77
N ILE A 167 -3.32 -29.41 1.86
CA ILE A 167 -3.06 -30.74 1.24
C ILE A 167 -2.90 -30.72 -0.30
N ASP A 168 -3.08 -29.61 -1.02
CA ASP A 168 -2.75 -29.62 -2.46
C ASP A 168 -1.97 -28.38 -2.92
N LYS A 169 -0.70 -28.57 -3.24
CA LYS A 169 0.21 -27.53 -3.76
C LYS A 169 -0.25 -26.93 -5.09
N ASN A 170 -1.30 -27.50 -5.69
CA ASN A 170 -1.88 -27.12 -6.97
C ASN A 170 -3.23 -26.39 -6.85
N LYS A 171 -3.72 -26.06 -5.63
CA LYS A 171 -4.95 -25.25 -5.49
C LYS A 171 -4.67 -23.76 -5.41
N ALA A 172 -5.53 -23.00 -6.10
CA ALA A 172 -5.54 -21.54 -6.14
C ALA A 172 -5.61 -20.96 -4.72
N ALA A 173 -4.78 -19.97 -4.44
CA ALA A 173 -4.83 -19.21 -3.18
C ALA A 173 -6.22 -18.58 -2.98
N ASP A 174 -6.70 -18.58 -1.73
CA ASP A 174 -7.99 -17.96 -1.37
C ASP A 174 -7.81 -16.49 -0.96
N GLY A 175 -6.62 -16.13 -0.50
CA GLY A 175 -6.24 -14.74 -0.23
C GLY A 175 -4.76 -14.56 0.02
N MET A 176 -4.32 -13.30 0.03
CA MET A 176 -2.94 -12.97 0.37
C MET A 176 -2.87 -11.82 1.39
N LEU A 177 -2.06 -12.02 2.42
CA LEU A 177 -1.65 -10.97 3.35
C LEU A 177 -0.31 -10.39 2.88
N ILE A 178 -0.22 -9.06 2.78
CA ILE A 178 1.04 -8.35 2.56
C ILE A 178 1.28 -7.42 3.76
N VAL A 179 2.38 -7.63 4.47
CA VAL A 179 2.79 -6.82 5.64
C VAL A 179 3.96 -5.93 5.25
N TYR A 180 3.70 -4.64 5.09
CA TYR A 180 4.69 -3.62 4.77
C TYR A 180 5.51 -3.27 6.00
N ARG A 181 6.82 -3.51 5.91
CA ARG A 181 7.77 -3.36 7.03
C ARG A 181 8.50 -2.02 6.98
N THR A 182 9.03 -1.64 5.83
CA THR A 182 9.76 -0.38 5.69
C THR A 182 9.69 0.14 4.25
N PHE A 183 9.90 1.45 4.10
CA PHE A 183 9.88 2.18 2.84
C PHE A 183 11.26 2.76 2.55
N LEU A 184 11.71 2.69 1.30
CA LEU A 184 12.88 3.39 0.79
C LEU A 184 12.49 4.27 -0.39
N ASN A 185 13.05 5.49 -0.40
CA ASN A 185 13.04 6.31 -1.59
C ASN A 185 14.06 5.73 -2.58
N LEU A 186 13.70 5.61 -3.86
CA LEU A 186 14.62 5.08 -4.86
C LEU A 186 15.88 5.95 -5.03
N LEU A 187 15.78 7.25 -4.74
CA LEU A 187 16.93 8.15 -4.78
C LEU A 187 18.01 7.80 -3.75
N ASP A 188 17.61 7.19 -2.62
CA ASP A 188 18.51 6.75 -1.56
C ASP A 188 19.20 5.40 -1.87
N MET A 189 18.81 4.73 -2.97
CA MET A 189 19.35 3.43 -3.35
C MET A 189 20.53 3.59 -4.32
N SER A 190 21.42 2.60 -4.37
CA SER A 190 22.49 2.58 -5.38
C SER A 190 21.94 2.32 -6.79
N ASP A 191 22.66 2.75 -7.83
CA ASP A 191 22.27 2.49 -9.23
C ASP A 191 22.08 1.00 -9.51
N ALA A 192 23.02 0.17 -9.05
CA ALA A 192 22.94 -1.28 -9.21
C ALA A 192 21.67 -1.88 -8.57
N GLN A 193 21.26 -1.39 -7.39
CA GLN A 193 20.01 -1.83 -6.77
C GLN A 193 18.78 -1.37 -7.55
N ARG A 194 18.79 -0.13 -8.05
CA ARG A 194 17.69 0.39 -8.88
C ARG A 194 17.54 -0.42 -10.17
N GLU A 195 18.64 -0.74 -10.82
CA GLU A 195 18.66 -1.57 -12.03
C GLU A 195 18.13 -2.98 -11.75
N ALA A 196 18.56 -3.61 -10.66
CA ALA A 196 18.06 -4.92 -10.25
C ALA A 196 16.53 -4.90 -10.00
N ILE A 197 16.02 -3.88 -9.28
CA ILE A 197 14.58 -3.69 -9.08
C ILE A 197 13.86 -3.55 -10.42
N ASN A 198 14.35 -2.69 -11.32
CA ASN A 198 13.72 -2.45 -12.62
C ASN A 198 13.69 -3.71 -13.48
N LYS A 199 14.77 -4.51 -13.48
CA LYS A 199 14.82 -5.79 -14.18
C LYS A 199 13.74 -6.75 -13.69
N VAL A 200 13.64 -6.96 -12.37
CA VAL A 200 12.61 -7.85 -11.81
C VAL A 200 11.21 -7.30 -12.05
N CYS A 201 10.99 -5.99 -11.93
CA CYS A 201 9.70 -5.36 -12.28
C CYS A 201 9.30 -5.64 -13.73
N LEU A 202 10.22 -5.51 -14.69
CA LEU A 202 9.95 -5.79 -16.10
C LEU A 202 9.62 -7.27 -16.32
N GLU A 203 10.30 -8.19 -15.64
CA GLU A 203 10.00 -9.62 -15.68
C GLU A 203 8.61 -9.92 -15.10
N SER A 204 8.26 -9.34 -13.94
CA SER A 204 6.94 -9.46 -13.33
C SER A 204 5.83 -8.90 -14.23
N ILE A 205 6.05 -7.72 -14.83
CA ILE A 205 5.08 -7.12 -15.76
C ILE A 205 4.92 -7.99 -17.00
N LYS A 206 6.00 -8.53 -17.58
CA LYS A 206 5.91 -9.44 -18.75
C LYS A 206 5.08 -10.67 -18.43
N ARG A 207 5.30 -11.31 -17.28
CA ARG A 207 4.50 -12.45 -16.81
C ARG A 207 3.01 -12.10 -16.68
N CYS A 208 2.69 -10.87 -16.30
CA CYS A 208 1.31 -10.38 -16.22
C CYS A 208 0.74 -9.88 -17.56
N LYS A 209 1.60 -9.47 -18.52
CA LYS A 209 1.22 -8.87 -19.81
C LYS A 209 1.04 -9.85 -20.96
N GLU A 210 1.53 -11.09 -20.84
CA GLU A 210 1.22 -12.13 -21.82
C GLU A 210 -0.28 -12.48 -21.90
N GLU A 211 -1.15 -11.81 -21.11
CA GLU A 211 -2.60 -12.02 -21.07
C GLU A 211 -3.43 -10.72 -20.86
N PHE A 212 -3.06 -9.61 -21.52
CA PHE A 212 -3.96 -8.46 -21.75
C PHE A 212 -4.31 -8.31 -23.23
#